data_AF-A0A9D8GAR6-F1
#
_entry.id   AF-A0A9D8GAR6-F1
#
_cell.length_a   1.000
_cell.length_b   1.000
_cell.length_c   1.000
_cell.angle_alpha   90.00
_cell.angle_beta   90.00
_cell.angle_gamma   90.00
#
_symmetry.space_group_name_H-M   'P 1'
#
loop_
_entity.id
_entity.type
_entity.pdbx_description
1 polymer ?
#
loop_
_entity_poly.entity_id
_entity_poly.type
_entity_poly.pdbx_seq_one_letter_code
_entity_poly.pdbx_strand_id
1 'polypeptide(L)' 'IEAYEQALVIEPTNLYAQFNLAAACEYVDKARARAEWQKYIELAENEPGQKDYVEKARNSLKALE' A
#
# COMPACT_ATOMS: atom_id res chain seq x y z
N ILE A 1 9.57 2.33 -7.20
CA ILE A 1 8.87 3.41 -6.46
C ILE A 1 8.30 4.42 -7.45
N GLU A 2 9.14 5.11 -8.21
CA GLU A 2 8.70 6.11 -9.20
C GLU A 2 7.61 5.61 -10.17
N ALA A 3 7.76 4.40 -10.72
CA ALA A 3 6.74 3.83 -11.60
C ALA A 3 5.36 3.63 -10.92
N TYR A 4 5.34 3.30 -9.62
CA TYR A 4 4.09 3.15 -8.86
C TYR A 4 3.48 4.51 -8.53
N GLU A 5 4.31 5.51 -8.24
CA GLU A 5 3.86 6.89 -8.07
C GLU A 5 3.21 7.42 -9.35
N GLN A 6 3.85 7.20 -10.51
CA GLN A 6 3.29 7.59 -11.81
C GLN A 6 1.98 6.85 -12.11
N ALA A 7 1.90 5.55 -11.80
CA ALA A 7 0.66 4.79 -11.93
C ALA A 7 -0.47 5.39 -11.08
N LEU A 8 -0.17 5.82 -9.85
CA LEU A 8 -1.16 6.44 -8.96
C LEU A 8 -1.52 7.89 -9.33
N VAL A 9 -0.66 8.59 -10.08
CA VAL A 9 -1.02 9.87 -10.70
C VAL A 9 -2.07 9.67 -11.80
N ILE A 10 -1.97 8.58 -12.57
CA ILE A 10 -2.89 8.25 -13.67
C ILE A 10 -4.18 7.63 -13.14
N GLU A 11 -4.07 6.68 -12.20
CA GLU A 11 -5.18 5.96 -11.60
C GLU A 11 -5.00 5.91 -10.06
N PRO A 12 -5.51 6.92 -9.34
CA PRO A 12 -5.32 7.05 -7.89
C PRO A 12 -5.90 5.90 -7.05
N THR A 13 -6.84 5.14 -7.61
CA THR A 13 -7.50 4.00 -6.95
C THR A 13 -6.89 2.66 -7.35
N ASN A 14 -5.75 2.66 -8.04
CA ASN A 14 -5.09 1.42 -8.46
C ASN A 14 -4.49 0.69 -7.24
N LEU A 15 -5.25 -0.29 -6.73
CA LEU A 15 -4.89 -1.06 -5.53
C LEU A 15 -3.55 -1.80 -5.67
N TYR A 16 -3.22 -2.27 -6.88
CA TYR A 16 -1.96 -2.96 -7.13
C TYR A 16 -0.76 -2.00 -7.05
N ALA A 17 -0.88 -0.81 -7.63
CA ALA A 17 0.15 0.22 -7.56
C ALA A 17 0.33 0.72 -6.12
N GLN A 18 -0.78 0.95 -5.40
CA GLN A 18 -0.75 1.38 -4.01
C GLN A 18 -0.10 0.33 -3.09
N PHE A 19 -0.46 -0.95 -3.23
CA PHE A 19 0.15 -2.05 -2.47
C PHE A 19 1.66 -2.13 -2.71
N ASN A 20 2.07 -2.12 -3.98
CA ASN A 20 3.48 -2.25 -4.34
C ASN A 20 4.30 -1.01 -3.97
N LEU A 21 3.70 0.18 -3.99
CA LEU A 21 4.34 1.40 -3.48
C LEU A 21 4.63 1.26 -1.98
N ALA A 22 3.65 0.83 -1.20
CA ALA A 22 3.81 0.65 0.25
C ALA A 22 4.90 -0.38 0.57
N ALA A 23 4.87 -1.54 -0.08
CA ALA A 23 5.89 -2.58 0.07
C ALA A 23 7.29 -2.09 -0.34
N ALA A 24 7.41 -1.35 -1.45
CA ALA A 24 8.70 -0.81 -1.87
C ALA A 24 9.23 0.26 -0.90
N CYS A 25 8.35 1.04 -0.27
CA CYS A 25 8.74 2.05 0.71
C CYS A 25 9.38 1.42 1.96
N GLU A 26 9.03 0.18 2.35
CA GLU A 26 9.61 -0.49 3.52
C GLU A 26 11.15 -0.54 3.49
N TYR A 27 11.73 -0.59 2.30
CA TYR A 27 13.17 -0.72 2.08
C TYR A 27 13.92 0.62 2.00
N VAL A 28 13.22 1.75 1.86
CA VAL A 28 13.84 3.07 1.67
C VAL A 28 13.47 4.07 2.74
N ASP A 29 12.22 4.04 3.21
CA ASP A 29 11.66 5.00 4.16
C ASP A 29 10.49 4.34 4.89
N LYS A 30 10.75 3.90 6.13
CA LYS A 30 9.75 3.25 6.97
C LYS A 30 8.59 4.17 7.34
N ALA A 31 8.83 5.48 7.50
CA ALA A 31 7.77 6.41 7.84
C ALA A 31 6.79 6.55 6.66
N ARG A 32 7.35 6.68 5.45
CA ARG A 32 6.55 6.67 4.22
C ARG A 32 5.83 5.34 4.03
N ALA A 33 6.49 4.20 4.28
CA ALA A 33 5.88 2.88 4.15
C ALA A 33 4.62 2.74 5.00
N ARG A 34 4.64 3.21 6.26
CA ARG A 34 3.45 3.22 7.13
C ARG A 34 2.31 4.02 6.50
N ALA A 35 2.60 5.22 6.01
CA ALA A 35 1.59 6.08 5.40
C ALA A 35 0.97 5.43 4.14
N GLU A 36 1.79 4.80 3.29
CA GLU A 36 1.30 4.14 2.08
C GLU A 36 0.53 2.84 2.39
N TRP A 37 0.90 2.12 3.44
CA TRP A 37 0.12 0.95 3.91
C TRP A 37 -1.24 1.35 4.47
N GLN A 38 -1.31 2.43 5.24
CA GLN A 38 -2.58 2.97 5.75
C GLN A 38 -3.52 3.33 4.59
N LYS A 39 -3.04 4.06 3.58
CA LYS A 39 -3.81 4.38 2.37
C LYS A 39 -4.29 3.13 1.64
N TYR A 40 -3.43 2.12 1.47
CA TYR A 40 -3.83 0.87 0.83
C TYR A 40 -5.00 0.20 1.58
N ILE A 41 -4.90 0.12 2.91
CA ILE A 41 -5.95 -0.49 3.75
C ILE A 41 -7.26 0.28 3.62
N GLU A 42 -7.22 1.61 3.69
CA GLU A 42 -8.42 2.47 3.52
C GLU A 42 -9.10 2.26 2.17
N LEU A 43 -8.32 2.12 1.08
CA LEU A 43 -8.86 1.90 -0.26
C LEU A 43 -9.38 0.46 -0.47
N ALA A 44 -8.75 -0.54 0.16
CA ALA A 44 -8.96 -1.95 -0.15
C ALA A 44 -9.84 -2.71 0.85
N GLU A 45 -10.11 -2.17 2.06
CA GLU A 45 -10.74 -2.93 3.14
C GLU A 45 -12.15 -3.44 2.83
N ASN A 46 -12.88 -2.76 1.93
CA ASN A 46 -14.23 -3.13 1.53
C ASN A 46 -14.30 -3.75 0.13
N GLU A 47 -13.16 -3.92 -0.55
CA GLU A 47 -13.10 -4.38 -1.93
C GLU A 47 -13.16 -5.92 -2.01
N PRO A 48 -14.13 -6.49 -2.76
CA PRO A 48 -14.22 -7.94 -2.95
C PRO A 48 -12.91 -8.52 -3.49
N GLY A 49 -12.39 -9.55 -2.83
CA GLY A 49 -11.14 -10.21 -3.23
C GLY A 49 -9.86 -9.56 -2.72
N GLN A 50 -9.93 -8.45 -1.98
CA GLN A 50 -8.75 -7.81 -1.38
C GLN A 50 -8.46 -8.27 0.06
N LYS A 51 -9.34 -9.06 0.67
CA LYS A 51 -9.25 -9.47 2.09
C LYS A 51 -7.85 -9.98 2.48
N ASP A 52 -7.29 -10.92 1.72
CA ASP A 52 -5.98 -11.51 2.03
C ASP A 52 -4.84 -10.49 1.89
N TYR A 53 -4.96 -9.53 0.97
CA TYR A 53 -3.97 -8.48 0.78
C TYR A 53 -4.07 -7.40 1.86
N VAL A 54 -5.29 -7.08 2.31
CA VAL A 54 -5.53 -6.19 3.46
C VAL A 54 -4.94 -6.80 4.74
N GLU A 55 -5.09 -8.11 4.94
CA GLU A 55 -4.44 -8.81 6.07
C GLU A 55 -2.91 -8.73 5.98
N LYS A 56 -2.32 -8.92 4.79
CA LYS A 56 -0.88 -8.72 4.57
C LYS A 56 -0.43 -7.29 4.89
N ALA A 57 -1.17 -6.29 4.40
CA ALA A 57 -0.88 -4.88 4.66
C ALA A 57 -0.92 -4.54 6.16
N ARG A 58 -1.91 -5.07 6.89
CA ARG A 58 -2.00 -4.89 8.35
C ARG A 58 -0.80 -5.52 9.08
N ASN A 59 -0.35 -6.70 8.64
CA ASN A 59 0.83 -7.35 9.21
C ASN A 59 2.11 -6.55 8.93
N SER A 60 2.29 -6.06 7.71
CA SER A 60 3.40 -5.16 7.35
C SER A 60 3.38 -3.89 8.20
N LEU A 61 2.22 -3.23 8.32
CA LEU A 61 2.07 -2.01 9.11
C LEU A 61 2.46 -2.25 10.57
N LYS A 62 2.01 -3.35 11.18
CA LYS A 62 2.36 -3.73 12.55
C LYS A 62 3.86 -4.02 12.72
N ALA A 63 4.54 -4.55 11.71
CA ALA A 63 5.97 -4.80 11.75
C ALA A 63 6.82 -3.51 11.61
N LEU A 64 6.20 -2.42 11.16
CA LEU A 64 6.84 -1.11 10.99
C LEU A 64 6.65 -0.18 12.19
N GLU A 65 5.79 -0.53 13.15
CA GLU A 65 5.63 0.17 14.44
C GLU A 65 6.88 0.04 15.32
#